data_AF-A0A3L7B915-F1
#
_entry.id   AF-A0A3L7B915-F1
#
_cell.length_a   1.000
_cell.length_b   1.000
_cell.length_c   1.000
_cell.angle_alpha   90.00
_cell.angle_beta   90.00
_cell.angle_gamma   90.00
#
_symmetry.space_group_name_H-M   'P 1'
#
loop_
_entity.id
_entity.type
_entity.pdbx_description
1 polymer ?
#
loop_
_entity_poly.entity_id
_entity_poly.type
_entity_poly.pdbx_seq_one_letter_code
_entity_poly.pdbx_strand_id
1 'polypeptide(L)'
;MSLYWDWRYLLVEAGPRQALTWRTGHMRGEGALPDLFFPADRSWLVSALWDDVWTDVGGDPALITALHRNPLVNARPVGPDEDALPPGLTRD
;
A
#
# COMPACT_ATOMS: atom_id res chain seq x y z
N MET A 1 -15.27 2.73 -8.92
CA MET A 1 -13.89 2.71 -8.40
C MET A 1 -13.45 1.26 -8.42
N SER A 2 -12.77 0.82 -9.47
CA SER A 2 -11.92 -0.37 -9.37
C SER A 2 -10.56 0.11 -8.90
N LEU A 3 -10.15 -0.31 -7.71
CA LEU A 3 -8.72 -0.39 -7.45
C LEU A 3 -8.20 -1.52 -8.36
N TYR A 4 -7.01 -1.34 -8.94
CA TYR A 4 -6.24 -2.29 -9.76
C TYR A 4 -6.99 -3.48 -10.42
N TRP A 5 -6.99 -3.51 -11.76
CA TRP A 5 -7.33 -4.69 -12.57
C TRP A 5 -8.78 -5.25 -12.44
N ASP A 6 -9.75 -4.43 -12.01
CA ASP A 6 -11.16 -4.81 -11.82
C ASP A 6 -11.39 -5.97 -10.83
N TRP A 7 -10.47 -6.14 -9.88
CA TRP A 7 -10.62 -7.16 -8.84
C TRP A 7 -11.71 -6.79 -7.84
N ARG A 8 -12.45 -7.81 -7.37
CA ARG A 8 -13.40 -7.66 -6.26
C ARG A 8 -12.64 -7.80 -4.94
N TYR A 9 -12.33 -6.66 -4.31
CA TYR A 9 -11.68 -6.64 -2.99
C TYR A 9 -12.68 -7.05 -1.90
N LEU A 10 -12.20 -7.86 -0.95
CA LEU A 10 -12.93 -8.19 0.27
C LEU A 10 -12.18 -7.57 1.44
N LEU A 11 -12.80 -6.58 2.08
CA LEU A 11 -12.23 -5.94 3.26
C LEU A 11 -12.67 -6.69 4.51
N VAL A 12 -11.71 -7.17 5.29
CA VAL A 12 -11.97 -7.82 6.57
C VAL A 12 -11.35 -6.99 7.68
N GLU A 13 -12.17 -6.54 8.63
CA GLU A 13 -11.71 -5.80 9.80
C GLU A 13 -11.11 -6.78 10.83
N ALA A 14 -9.88 -6.49 11.28
CA ALA A 14 -9.21 -7.24 12.34
C ALA A 14 -8.64 -6.30 13.39
N GLY A 15 -8.79 -6.66 14.67
CA GLY A 15 -7.99 -6.05 15.73
C GLY A 15 -6.51 -6.44 15.63
N PRO A 16 -5.59 -5.74 16.33
CA PRO A 16 -4.15 -5.97 16.22
C PRO A 16 -3.73 -7.44 16.42
N ARG A 17 -4.36 -8.14 17.38
CA ARG A 17 -4.12 -9.57 17.62
C ARG A 17 -4.54 -10.46 16.45
N GLN A 18 -5.71 -10.18 15.85
CA GLN A 18 -6.20 -10.95 14.70
C GLN A 18 -5.35 -10.65 13.46
N ALA A 19 -5.01 -9.38 13.23
CA ALA A 19 -4.14 -8.96 12.15
C ALA A 19 -2.79 -9.69 12.23
N LEU A 20 -2.20 -9.84 13.41
CA LEU A 20 -0.96 -10.61 13.60
C LEU A 20 -1.12 -12.10 13.25
N THR A 21 -2.27 -12.72 13.51
CA THR A 21 -2.53 -14.13 13.15
C THR A 21 -2.84 -14.34 11.66
N TRP A 22 -3.30 -13.30 10.96
CA TRP A 22 -3.55 -13.33 9.51
C TRP A 22 -2.29 -13.11 8.67
N ARG A 23 -1.16 -12.74 9.32
CA ARG A 23 0.17 -12.67 8.71
C ARG A 23 0.78 -14.03 8.39
N THR A 24 -0.03 -15.00 7.97
CA THR A 24 0.49 -16.20 7.30
C THR A 24 0.56 -15.88 5.80
N GLY A 25 1.56 -15.08 5.40
CA GLY A 25 1.74 -14.61 4.01
C GLY A 25 2.20 -13.15 3.92
N HIS A 26 2.47 -12.69 2.69
CA HIS A 26 3.02 -11.37 2.30
C HIS A 26 2.51 -10.23 3.20
N MET A 27 3.32 -9.31 3.78
CA MET A 27 4.25 -8.30 3.24
C MET A 27 5.72 -8.73 3.07
N ARG A 28 5.99 -9.40 1.95
CA ARG A 28 7.29 -9.77 1.35
C ARG A 28 7.91 -11.12 1.74
N GLY A 29 7.07 -12.13 1.94
CA GLY A 29 7.38 -13.58 1.82
C GLY A 29 6.15 -14.31 1.24
N GLU A 30 6.26 -15.59 0.82
CA GLU A 30 5.20 -16.27 0.03
C GLU A 30 3.75 -16.01 0.51
N GLY A 31 2.90 -15.48 -0.38
CA GLY A 31 1.48 -15.20 -0.13
C GLY A 31 0.75 -14.90 -1.43
N ALA A 32 -0.51 -15.32 -1.52
CA ALA A 32 -1.28 -15.26 -2.77
C ALA A 32 -2.16 -13.99 -2.93
N LEU A 33 -2.12 -13.08 -1.95
CA LEU A 33 -3.03 -11.94 -1.88
C LEU A 33 -2.26 -10.62 -1.66
N PRO A 34 -2.78 -9.49 -2.20
CA PRO A 34 -2.23 -8.18 -1.94
C PRO A 34 -2.53 -7.74 -0.51
N ASP A 35 -1.61 -6.95 0.02
CA ASP A 35 -1.69 -6.34 1.33
C ASP A 35 -2.43 -5.02 1.28
N LEU A 36 -3.42 -4.83 2.16
CA LEU A 36 -4.19 -3.58 2.29
C LEU A 36 -4.41 -3.25 3.76
N PHE A 37 -3.88 -2.11 4.22
CA PHE A 37 -3.98 -1.69 5.62
C PHE A 37 -4.41 -0.24 5.75
N PHE A 38 -5.29 0.03 6.69
CA PHE A 38 -5.65 1.38 7.09
C PHE A 38 -6.20 1.38 8.52
N PRO A 39 -6.11 2.51 9.24
CA PRO A 39 -6.67 2.66 10.57
C PRO A 39 -8.20 2.75 10.50
N ALA A 40 -8.88 2.54 11.63
CA ALA A 40 -10.35 2.56 11.70
C ALA A 40 -10.98 3.87 11.18
N ASP A 41 -10.28 4.99 11.37
CA ASP A 41 -10.67 6.33 10.90
C ASP A 41 -10.34 6.59 9.42
N ARG A 42 -9.68 5.64 8.74
CA ARG A 42 -9.30 5.70 7.32
C ARG A 42 -8.42 6.91 6.97
N SER A 43 -7.66 7.42 7.94
CA SER A 43 -6.80 8.60 7.72
C SER A 43 -5.65 8.34 6.74
N TRP A 44 -5.25 7.08 6.55
CA TRP A 44 -4.20 6.68 5.62
C TRP A 44 -4.43 5.26 5.12
N LEU A 45 -3.69 4.86 4.09
CA LEU A 45 -3.72 3.56 3.45
C LEU A 45 -2.29 3.12 3.12
N VAL A 46 -1.98 1.85 3.30
CA VAL A 46 -0.82 1.19 2.70
C VAL A 46 -1.31 0.03 1.84
N SER A 47 -0.83 -0.05 0.59
CA SER A 47 -1.07 -1.18 -0.30
C SER A 47 0.22 -1.73 -0.89
N ALA A 48 0.35 -3.05 -0.93
CA ALA A 48 1.44 -3.73 -1.62
C ALA A 48 0.89 -4.95 -2.37
N LEU A 49 1.12 -5.04 -3.68
CA LEU A 49 0.78 -6.24 -4.42
C LEU A 49 1.81 -7.34 -4.14
N TRP A 50 1.37 -8.59 -4.28
CA TRP A 50 2.17 -9.82 -4.14
C TRP A 50 3.43 -9.87 -5.01
N ASP A 51 3.45 -9.17 -6.15
CA ASP A 51 4.55 -9.10 -7.12
C ASP A 51 5.24 -7.72 -7.17
N ASP A 52 4.81 -6.77 -6.34
CA ASP A 52 5.34 -5.41 -6.38
C ASP A 52 6.67 -5.28 -5.65
N VAL A 53 7.63 -4.67 -6.35
CA VAL A 53 8.88 -4.19 -5.75
C VAL A 53 8.66 -2.92 -4.93
N TRP A 54 7.53 -2.22 -5.11
CA TRP A 54 7.18 -0.98 -4.44
C TRP A 54 5.95 -1.13 -3.52
N THR A 55 5.72 -0.15 -2.67
CA THR A 55 4.57 -0.12 -1.75
C THR A 55 3.97 1.27 -1.83
N ASP A 56 2.67 1.32 -2.09
CA ASP A 56 1.94 2.56 -2.18
C ASP A 56 1.43 2.98 -0.81
N VAL A 57 1.56 4.27 -0.52
CA VAL A 57 1.05 4.87 0.71
C VAL A 57 0.17 6.06 0.34
N GLY A 58 -1.09 6.00 0.73
CA GLY A 58 -2.06 7.07 0.57
C GLY A 58 -2.39 7.73 1.90
N GLY A 59 -2.59 9.04 1.90
CA GLY A 59 -3.00 9.78 3.10
C GLY A 59 -2.95 11.27 2.87
N ASP A 60 -3.06 12.03 3.96
CA ASP A 60 -3.03 13.48 3.88
C ASP A 60 -1.63 14.02 3.47
N PRO A 61 -1.54 15.23 2.89
CA PRO A 61 -0.26 15.78 2.43
C PRO A 61 0.81 15.92 3.52
N ALA A 62 0.43 16.13 4.78
CA ALA A 62 1.40 16.23 5.88
C ALA A 62 2.01 14.86 6.19
N LEU A 63 1.21 13.78 6.17
CA LEU A 63 1.72 12.41 6.27
C LEU A 63 2.71 12.08 5.15
N ILE A 64 2.35 12.35 3.90
CA ILE A 64 3.22 12.09 2.74
C ILE A 64 4.52 12.90 2.84
N THR A 65 4.42 14.16 3.25
CA THR A 65 5.60 15.03 3.48
C THR A 65 6.50 14.48 4.59
N ALA A 66 5.92 13.99 5.68
CA ALA A 66 6.68 13.41 6.79
C ALA A 66 7.40 12.12 6.39
N LEU A 67 6.74 11.24 5.63
CA LEU A 67 7.34 10.02 5.09
C LEU A 67 8.48 10.34 4.14
N HIS A 68 8.30 11.28 3.22
CA HIS A 68 9.33 11.66 2.25
C HIS A 68 10.57 12.30 2.91
N ARG A 69 10.40 12.98 4.06
CA ARG A 69 11.52 13.53 4.83
C ARG A 69 12.25 12.50 5.69
N ASN A 70 11.71 11.29 5.84
CA ASN A 70 12.32 10.26 6.66
C ASN A 70 13.51 9.63 5.93
N PRO A 71 14.75 9.70 6.45
CA PRO A 71 15.94 9.19 5.77
C PRO A 71 15.95 7.66 5.60
N LEU A 72 15.08 6.94 6.31
CA LEU A 72 14.92 5.48 6.16
C LEU A 72 13.97 5.09 5.03
N VAL A 73 13.29 6.06 4.41
CA VAL A 73 12.26 5.84 3.40
C VAL A 73 12.75 6.36 2.06
N ASN A 74 12.97 5.45 1.11
CA ASN A 74 13.16 5.83 -0.29
C ASN A 74 11.79 5.95 -0.95
N ALA A 75 11.23 7.15 -1.00
CA ALA A 75 9.89 7.40 -1.54
C ALA A 75 9.87 8.55 -2.55
N ARG A 76 8.97 8.42 -3.53
CA ARG A 76 8.60 9.47 -4.49
C ARG A 76 7.13 9.87 -4.23
N PRO A 77 6.82 11.14 -3.95
CA PRO A 77 5.43 11.59 -3.89
C PRO A 77 4.80 11.52 -5.29
N VAL A 78 3.51 11.15 -5.34
CA VAL A 78 2.71 11.09 -6.57
C VAL A 78 1.38 11.79 -6.31
N GLY A 79 1.09 12.81 -7.11
CA GLY A 79 -0.19 13.51 -7.12
C GLY A 79 -1.29 12.73 -7.86
N PRO A 80 -2.57 13.09 -7.70
CA PRO A 80 -3.70 12.39 -8.34
C PRO A 80 -3.65 12.37 -9.87
N ASP A 81 -3.06 13.38 -10.49
CA ASP A 81 -2.92 13.52 -11.94
C ASP A 81 -1.53 13.10 -12.45
N GLU A 82 -0.66 12.66 -11.55
CA GLU A 82 0.70 12.25 -11.89
C GLU A 82 0.77 10.76 -12.19
N ASP A 83 1.77 10.40 -12.98
CA ASP A 83 2.05 9.00 -13.26
C ASP A 83 2.52 8.26 -11.99
N ALA A 84 1.73 7.27 -11.57
CA ALA A 84 2.04 6.39 -10.45
C ALA A 84 3.04 5.26 -10.79
N LEU A 85 3.59 5.22 -12.01
CA LEU A 85 4.60 4.23 -12.40
C LEU A 85 5.79 4.27 -11.42
N PRO A 86 6.14 3.15 -10.77
CA PRO A 86 7.25 3.15 -9.85
C PRO A 86 8.60 3.40 -10.55
N PRO A 87 9.58 4.02 -9.87
CA PRO A 87 10.90 4.27 -10.45
C PRO A 87 11.56 2.97 -10.94
N GLY A 88 12.07 3.00 -12.18
CA GLY A 88 12.79 1.87 -12.79
C GLY A 88 11.90 0.84 -13.49
N LEU A 89 10.58 1.03 -13.55
CA LEU A 89 9.65 0.18 -14.29
C LEU A 89 9.19 0.87 -15.59
N THR A 90 8.77 0.08 -16.57
CA THR A 90 8.13 0.52 -17.82
C THR A 90 6.70 -0.01 -17.88
N ARG A 91 5.78 0.73 -18.50
CA ARG A 91 4.47 0.19 -18.89
C ARG A 91 4.64 -0.61 -20.18
N ASP A 92 4.11 -1.82 -20.21
CA ASP A 92 3.94 -2.62 -21.42
C ASP A 92 2.73 -2.14 -22.25
#